data_AF-F8CIQ0-F1
#
_entry.id   AF-F8CIQ0-F1
#
_cell.length_a   1.000
_cell.length_b   1.000
_cell.length_c   1.000
_cell.angle_alpha   90.00
_cell.angle_beta   90.00
_cell.angle_gamma   90.00
#
_symmetry.space_group_name_H-M   'P 1'
#
loop_
_entity.id
_entity.type
_entity.pdbx_description
1 polymer ?
#
loop_
_entity_poly.entity_id
_entity_poly.type
_entity_poly.pdbx_seq_one_letter_code
_entity_poly.pdbx_strand_id
1 'polypeptide(L)'
;MRYPHIVHAHFHDVLAHQRYDGSAIQRLNAFLAELAGRLAPATTHLPEDRLRLALTQVWASMSLLSMMPRLFDPFILLDFEALETRRAWVQQASRLLFVP
;
A
#
# COMPACT_ATOMS: atom_id res chain seq x y z
N MET A 1 -7.82 6.04 -18.68
CA MET A 1 -7.56 6.46 -17.28
C MET A 1 -8.22 7.82 -17.08
N ARG A 2 -9.36 7.90 -16.39
CA ARG A 2 -10.12 9.15 -16.19
C ARG A 2 -10.07 9.47 -14.69
N TYR A 3 -9.55 10.66 -14.35
CA TYR A 3 -9.40 11.27 -13.01
C TYR A 3 -8.10 11.01 -12.21
N PRO A 4 -6.92 11.48 -12.69
CA PRO A 4 -5.69 11.51 -11.90
C PRO A 4 -5.72 12.49 -10.70
N HIS A 5 -6.63 13.48 -10.70
CA HIS A 5 -6.65 14.54 -9.67
C HIS A 5 -7.47 14.22 -8.41
N ILE A 6 -8.29 13.15 -8.41
CA ILE A 6 -9.13 12.83 -7.24
C ILE A 6 -8.30 12.26 -6.09
N VAL A 7 -7.33 11.41 -6.41
CA VAL A 7 -6.37 10.90 -5.42
C VAL A 7 -5.51 12.06 -4.91
N HIS A 8 -5.05 12.94 -5.80
CA HIS A 8 -4.30 14.14 -5.39
C HIS A 8 -5.13 15.02 -4.45
N ALA A 9 -6.40 15.32 -4.75
CA ALA A 9 -7.24 16.16 -3.90
C ALA A 9 -7.49 15.54 -2.52
N HIS A 10 -7.74 14.22 -2.44
CA HIS A 10 -7.98 13.56 -1.16
C HIS A 10 -6.73 13.38 -0.29
N PHE A 11 -5.54 13.30 -0.91
CA PHE A 11 -4.28 13.18 -0.19
C PHE A 11 -3.51 14.51 -0.06
N HIS A 12 -3.91 15.57 -0.77
CA HIS A 12 -3.24 16.87 -0.71
C HIS A 12 -3.23 17.43 0.71
N ASP A 13 -4.38 17.42 1.42
CA ASP A 13 -4.43 17.92 2.80
C ASP A 13 -3.62 17.06 3.77
N VAL A 14 -3.48 15.78 3.48
CA VAL A 14 -2.68 14.86 4.28
C VAL A 14 -1.18 15.10 4.04
N LEU A 15 -0.78 15.32 2.80
CA LEU A 15 0.62 15.47 2.40
C LEU A 15 1.14 16.89 2.62
N ALA A 16 0.33 17.91 2.33
CA ALA A 16 0.71 19.31 2.43
C ALA A 16 0.45 19.90 3.83
N HIS A 17 -0.64 19.47 4.50
CA HIS A 17 -1.05 20.05 5.78
C HIS A 17 -0.91 19.07 6.97
N GLN A 18 -0.46 17.83 6.75
CA GLN A 18 -0.32 16.79 7.79
C GLN A 18 -1.61 16.56 8.60
N ARG A 19 -2.78 16.80 7.98
CA ARG A 19 -4.08 16.60 8.62
C ARG A 19 -4.57 15.18 8.41
N TYR A 20 -4.31 14.33 9.40
CA TYR A 20 -4.67 12.90 9.37
C TYR A 20 -6.08 12.60 9.92
N ASP A 21 -6.79 13.62 10.40
CA ASP A 21 -8.16 13.54 10.93
C ASP A 21 -9.25 13.53 9.83
N GLY A 22 -8.85 13.70 8.57
CA GLY A 22 -9.76 13.72 7.42
C GLY A 22 -10.48 12.39 7.15
N SER A 23 -11.67 12.48 6.56
CA SER A 23 -12.53 11.33 6.23
C SER A 23 -11.85 10.31 5.30
N ALA A 24 -10.92 10.75 4.44
CA ALA A 24 -10.14 9.86 3.58
C ALA A 24 -9.23 8.93 4.39
N ILE A 25 -8.55 9.46 5.42
CA ILE A 25 -7.65 8.68 6.28
C ILE A 25 -8.44 7.75 7.19
N GLN A 26 -9.59 8.19 7.70
CA GLN A 26 -10.49 7.32 8.47
C GLN A 26 -10.99 6.14 7.63
N ARG A 27 -11.42 6.37 6.38
CA ARG A 27 -11.85 5.32 5.45
C ARG A 27 -10.72 4.36 5.11
N LEU A 28 -9.50 4.88 4.88
CA LEU A 28 -8.34 4.05 4.60
C LEU A 28 -8.02 3.11 5.79
N ASN A 29 -7.98 3.65 7.01
CA ASN A 29 -7.71 2.84 8.20
C ASN A 29 -8.82 1.79 8.44
N ALA A 30 -10.09 2.15 8.23
CA ALA A 30 -11.20 1.20 8.33
C ALA A 30 -11.06 0.06 7.31
N PHE A 31 -10.72 0.39 6.06
CA PHE A 31 -10.45 -0.60 5.02
C PHE A 31 -9.29 -1.54 5.39
N LEU A 32 -8.17 -1.00 5.89
CA LEU A 32 -7.02 -1.81 6.32
C LEU A 32 -7.37 -2.72 7.50
N ALA A 33 -8.18 -2.23 8.45
CA ALA A 33 -8.65 -3.04 9.57
C ALA A 33 -9.55 -4.19 9.11
N GLU A 34 -10.48 -3.93 8.20
CA GLU A 34 -11.34 -4.97 7.61
C GLU A 34 -10.50 -6.01 6.84
N LEU A 35 -9.53 -5.55 6.05
CA LEU A 35 -8.64 -6.42 5.30
C LEU A 35 -7.79 -7.29 6.22
N ALA A 36 -7.26 -6.74 7.32
CA ALA A 36 -6.55 -7.51 8.33
C ALA A 36 -7.43 -8.63 8.92
N GLY A 37 -8.70 -8.34 9.24
CA GLY A 37 -9.65 -9.34 9.72
C GLY A 37 -9.90 -10.47 8.71
N ARG A 38 -9.95 -10.15 7.41
CA ARG A 38 -10.09 -11.15 6.34
C ARG A 38 -8.83 -11.98 6.12
N LEU A 39 -7.65 -11.41 6.37
CA LEU A 39 -6.36 -12.09 6.20
C LEU A 39 -5.96 -12.94 7.41
N ALA A 40 -6.46 -12.62 8.61
CA ALA A 40 -6.11 -13.31 9.84
C ALA A 40 -6.23 -14.85 9.75
N PRO A 41 -7.28 -15.45 9.15
CA PRO A 41 -7.38 -16.91 9.02
C PRO A 41 -6.28 -17.55 8.15
N ALA A 42 -5.72 -16.80 7.20
CA ALA A 42 -4.66 -17.28 6.30
C ALA A 42 -3.24 -16.92 6.80
N THR A 43 -3.14 -16.17 7.89
CA THR A 43 -1.89 -15.63 8.44
C THR A 43 -1.72 -15.97 9.91
N THR A 44 -2.13 -17.19 10.30
CA THR A 44 -2.13 -17.66 11.71
C THR A 44 -0.76 -17.67 12.39
N HIS A 45 0.31 -17.60 11.62
CA HIS A 45 1.69 -17.47 12.10
C HIS A 45 2.04 -16.04 12.57
N LEU A 46 1.23 -15.03 12.21
CA LEU A 46 1.41 -13.64 12.60
C LEU A 46 0.47 -13.26 13.74
N PRO A 47 1.00 -12.79 14.88
CA PRO A 47 0.21 -12.05 15.86
C PRO A 47 -0.49 -10.83 15.23
N GLU A 48 -1.62 -10.38 15.79
CA GLU A 48 -2.45 -9.31 15.21
C GLU A 48 -1.69 -8.01 14.95
N ASP A 49 -0.85 -7.59 15.89
CA ASP A 49 0.01 -6.41 15.77
C ASP A 49 1.01 -6.54 14.61
N ARG A 50 1.58 -7.74 14.44
CA ARG A 50 2.51 -8.07 13.34
C ARG A 50 1.80 -8.12 12.00
N LEU A 51 0.58 -8.66 11.94
CA LEU A 51 -0.24 -8.65 10.73
C LEU A 51 -0.58 -7.21 10.30
N ARG A 52 -1.01 -6.36 11.24
CA ARG A 52 -1.30 -4.94 10.96
C ARG A 52 -0.06 -4.19 10.47
N LEU A 53 1.10 -4.45 11.08
CA LEU A 53 2.38 -3.87 10.66
C LEU A 53 2.75 -4.30 9.24
N ALA A 54 2.74 -5.60 8.96
CA ALA A 54 3.06 -6.16 7.64
C ALA A 54 2.09 -5.61 6.57
N LEU A 55 0.79 -5.55 6.87
CA LEU A 55 -0.21 -5.00 5.96
C LEU A 55 0.04 -3.52 5.67
N THR A 56 0.42 -2.74 6.68
CA THR A 56 0.76 -1.32 6.51
C THR A 56 2.00 -1.15 5.63
N GLN A 57 3.03 -1.99 5.80
CA GLN A 57 4.24 -1.97 4.97
C GLN A 57 3.93 -2.30 3.50
N VAL A 58 3.10 -3.33 3.26
CA VAL A 58 2.62 -3.68 1.91
C VAL A 58 1.88 -2.49 1.30
N TRP A 59 0.92 -1.91 2.02
CA TRP A 59 0.15 -0.76 1.55
C TRP A 59 1.03 0.46 1.23
N ALA A 60 1.97 0.78 2.11
CA ALA A 60 2.89 1.90 1.93
C ALA A 60 3.76 1.72 0.68
N SER A 61 4.29 0.50 0.46
CA SER A 61 5.12 0.20 -0.72
C SER A 61 4.35 0.41 -2.04
N MET A 62 3.10 -0.04 -2.10
CA MET A 62 2.25 0.11 -3.28
C MET A 62 1.84 1.58 -3.49
N SER A 63 1.56 2.30 -2.40
CA SER A 63 1.18 3.71 -2.44
C SER A 63 2.32 4.58 -2.97
N LEU A 64 3.54 4.35 -2.48
CA LEU A 64 4.72 5.10 -2.89
C LEU A 64 5.00 4.95 -4.39
N LEU A 65 4.96 3.71 -4.91
CA LEU A 65 5.13 3.47 -6.35
C LEU A 65 3.99 4.03 -7.20
N SER A 66 2.77 4.06 -6.67
CA SER A 66 1.63 4.64 -7.39
C SER A 66 1.74 6.16 -7.49
N MET A 67 2.28 6.82 -6.47
CA MET A 67 2.45 8.27 -6.43
C MET A 67 3.72 8.74 -7.14
N MET A 68 4.80 7.97 -7.02
CA MET A 68 6.12 8.32 -7.54
C MET A 68 6.72 7.13 -8.30
N PRO A 69 6.13 6.73 -9.44
CA PRO A 69 6.53 5.50 -10.16
C PRO A 69 7.98 5.52 -10.61
N ARG A 70 8.53 6.72 -10.85
CA ARG A 70 9.89 6.94 -11.34
C ARG A 70 10.95 7.15 -10.26
N LEU A 71 10.54 7.12 -8.98
CA LEU A 71 11.43 7.43 -7.85
C LEU A 71 12.66 6.52 -7.80
N PHE A 72 12.49 5.25 -8.20
CA PHE A 72 13.52 4.24 -8.13
C PHE A 72 13.98 3.74 -9.51
N ASP A 73 13.59 4.38 -10.62
CA ASP A 73 13.97 3.96 -11.98
C ASP A 73 15.47 3.68 -12.10
N PRO A 74 16.38 4.56 -11.61
CA PRO A 74 17.83 4.34 -11.76
C PRO A 74 18.38 3.26 -10.83
N PHE A 75 17.66 2.93 -9.75
CA PHE A 75 18.12 1.99 -8.72
C PHE A 75 17.63 0.56 -8.99
N ILE A 76 16.32 0.43 -9.23
CA ILE A 76 15.65 -0.86 -9.38
C ILE A 76 15.79 -1.39 -10.81
N LEU A 77 15.99 -0.51 -11.80
CA LEU A 77 16.12 -0.87 -13.22
C LEU A 77 14.96 -1.75 -13.74
N LEU A 78 13.78 -1.60 -13.15
CA LEU A 78 12.56 -2.32 -13.56
C LEU A 78 11.60 -1.36 -14.28
N ASP A 79 11.00 -1.87 -15.34
CA ASP A 79 9.91 -1.20 -16.05
C ASP A 79 8.56 -1.57 -15.42
N PHE A 80 7.97 -0.64 -14.67
CA PHE A 80 6.64 -0.82 -14.05
C PHE A 80 5.47 -0.72 -15.04
N GLU A 81 5.69 -0.38 -16.32
CA GLU A 81 4.66 -0.49 -17.35
C GLU A 81 4.38 -1.97 -17.69
N ALA A 82 5.41 -2.82 -17.64
CA ALA A 82 5.29 -4.25 -17.83
C ALA A 82 4.43 -4.91 -16.73
N LEU A 83 3.47 -5.75 -17.14
CA LEU A 83 2.59 -6.47 -16.21
C LEU A 83 3.39 -7.42 -15.29
N GLU A 84 4.39 -8.09 -15.85
CA GLU A 84 5.20 -9.06 -15.10
C GLU A 84 6.00 -8.39 -13.97
N THR A 85 6.55 -7.20 -14.21
CA THR A 85 7.20 -6.40 -13.16
C THR A 85 6.25 -6.07 -12.03
N ARG A 86 5.03 -5.60 -12.35
CA ARG A 86 4.01 -5.28 -11.34
C ARG A 86 3.60 -6.51 -10.55
N ARG A 87 3.46 -7.68 -11.20
CA ARG A 87 3.17 -8.95 -10.53
C ARG A 87 4.30 -9.37 -9.59
N ALA A 88 5.54 -9.34 -10.06
CA ALA A 88 6.72 -9.68 -9.26
C ALA A 88 6.84 -8.78 -8.02
N TRP A 89 6.56 -7.48 -8.18
CA TRP A 89 6.53 -6.53 -7.06
C TRP A 89 5.47 -6.89 -6.03
N VAL A 90 4.23 -7.13 -6.45
CA VAL A 90 3.12 -7.50 -5.54
C VAL A 90 3.42 -8.83 -4.83
N GLN A 91 3.97 -9.81 -5.55
CA GLN A 91 4.37 -11.08 -4.96
C GLN A 91 5.48 -10.91 -3.92
N GLN A 92 6.48 -10.07 -4.20
CA GLN A 92 7.56 -9.79 -3.25
C GLN A 92 7.03 -9.06 -2.02
N ALA A 93 6.16 -8.06 -2.20
CA ALA A 93 5.56 -7.33 -1.10
C ALA A 93 4.68 -8.25 -0.22
N SER A 94 3.88 -9.14 -0.83
CA SER A 94 2.98 -10.02 -0.09
C SER A 94 3.70 -11.12 0.71
N ARG A 95 4.99 -11.37 0.47
CA ARG A 95 5.77 -12.32 1.29
C ARG A 95 5.76 -11.94 2.77
N LEU A 96 5.70 -10.66 3.09
CA LEU A 96 5.61 -10.17 4.49
C LEU A 96 4.36 -10.68 5.23
N LEU A 97 3.34 -11.12 4.51
CA LEU A 97 2.08 -11.59 5.07
C LEU A 97 1.99 -13.12 5.15
N PHE A 98 2.67 -13.84 4.25
CA PHE A 98 2.43 -15.27 4.03
C PHE A 98 3.67 -16.15 4.22
N VAL A 99 4.85 -15.55 4.35
CA VAL A 99 6.11 -16.27 4.59
C VAL A 99 6.56 -16.01 6.03
N PRO A 100 6.71 -17.05 6.86
CA PRO A 100 7.18 -16.92 8.24
C PRO A 100 8.67 -16.53 8.33
#